data_AF-A0A449I6K4-F1
#
_entry.id   AF-A0A449I6K4-F1
#
_cell.length_a   1.000
_cell.length_b   1.000
_cell.length_c   1.000
_cell.angle_alpha   90.00
_cell.angle_beta   90.00
_cell.angle_gamma   90.00
#
_symmetry.space_group_name_H-M   'P 1'
#
loop_
_entity.id
_entity.type
_entity.pdbx_description
1 polymer ?
#
loop_
_entity_poly.entity_id
_entity_poly.type
_entity_poly.pdbx_seq_one_letter_code
_entity_poly.pdbx_strand_id
1 'polypeptide(L)'
;MYKKLCILLIFSKLKVAKLLINKYRMHNLYTIFAKILNICKQIAGNLVNESGNVSRRGVIPKFSDLEVVALNMTSEAVGIDSESLLFAKLQEYRMEIPNLISRIQYNDRRKITFVPM
;
A
#
# COMPACT_ATOMS: atom_id res chain seq x y z
N MET A 1 15.85 35.59 -27.70
CA MET A 1 16.65 34.51 -27.06
C MET A 1 15.99 33.89 -25.83
N TYR A 2 15.29 34.65 -24.97
CA TYR A 2 14.66 34.14 -23.73
C TYR A 2 13.60 33.03 -23.91
N LYS A 3 12.77 33.05 -24.97
CA LYS A 3 11.75 32.00 -25.20
C LYS A 3 12.33 30.58 -25.35
N LYS A 4 13.47 30.43 -26.04
CA LYS A 4 14.14 29.12 -26.18
C LYS A 4 14.69 28.62 -24.84
N LEU A 5 15.20 29.53 -23.99
CA LEU A 5 15.70 29.22 -22.65
C LEU A 5 14.56 28.75 -21.71
N CYS A 6 13.39 29.39 -21.76
CA CYS A 6 12.22 28.97 -21.00
C CYS A 6 11.75 27.56 -21.39
N ILE A 7 11.75 27.23 -22.68
CA ILE A 7 11.36 25.88 -23.16
C ILE A 7 12.35 24.82 -22.66
N LEU A 8 13.65 25.09 -22.69
CA LEU A 8 14.69 24.22 -22.14
C LEU A 8 14.54 24.01 -20.62
N LEU A 9 14.21 25.07 -19.87
CA LEU A 9 13.94 24.98 -18.44
C LEU A 9 12.70 24.13 -18.12
N ILE A 10 11.62 24.29 -18.90
CA ILE A 10 10.40 23.47 -18.77
C ILE A 10 10.72 21.99 -19.05
N PHE A 11 11.49 21.71 -20.10
CA PHE A 11 11.88 20.34 -20.46
C PHE A 11 12.77 19.69 -19.39
N SER A 12 13.70 20.46 -18.82
CA SER A 12 14.53 20.02 -17.69
C SER A 12 13.69 19.67 -16.46
N LYS A 13 12.74 20.53 -16.08
CA LYS A 13 11.81 20.28 -14.97
C LYS A 13 10.95 19.04 -15.20
N LEU A 14 10.42 18.87 -16.42
CA LEU A 14 9.65 17.68 -16.81
C LEU A 14 10.48 16.39 -16.73
N LYS A 15 11.74 16.44 -17.19
CA LYS A 15 12.66 15.29 -17.14
C LYS A 15 12.99 14.88 -15.70
N VAL A 16 13.22 15.85 -14.81
CA VAL A 16 13.43 15.60 -13.38
C VAL A 16 12.18 15.01 -12.73
N ALA A 17 11.00 15.58 -12.99
CA ALA A 17 9.74 15.02 -12.50
C ALA A 17 9.52 13.58 -12.99
N LYS A 18 9.81 13.29 -14.26
CA LYS A 18 9.72 11.92 -14.82
C LYS A 18 10.71 10.96 -14.19
N LEU A 19 11.94 11.38 -13.91
CA LEU A 19 12.95 10.58 -13.19
C LEU A 19 12.52 10.31 -11.75
N LEU A 20 11.96 11.30 -11.06
CA LEU A 20 11.39 11.14 -9.73
C LEU A 20 10.22 10.16 -9.76
N ILE A 21 9.25 10.35 -10.67
CA ILE A 21 8.13 9.42 -10.89
C ILE A 21 8.65 8.01 -11.17
N ASN A 22 9.65 7.83 -12.03
CA ASN A 22 10.24 6.52 -12.31
C ASN A 22 10.97 5.93 -11.09
N LYS A 23 11.65 6.74 -10.29
CA LYS A 23 12.29 6.31 -9.03
C LYS A 23 11.24 5.89 -7.99
N TYR A 24 10.13 6.62 -7.88
CA TYR A 24 8.97 6.23 -7.08
C TYR A 24 8.26 4.97 -7.63
N ARG A 25 8.23 4.78 -8.96
CA ARG A 25 7.73 3.54 -9.61
C ARG A 25 8.66 2.34 -9.42
N MET A 26 9.97 2.56 -9.25
CA MET A 26 10.93 1.48 -8.94
C MET A 26 10.77 0.94 -7.51
N HIS A 27 10.04 1.64 -6.64
CA HIS A 27 9.49 1.04 -5.43
C HIS A 27 8.17 0.37 -5.80
N ASN A 28 8.24 -0.89 -6.24
CA ASN A 28 7.05 -1.70 -6.48
C ASN A 28 6.17 -1.66 -5.22
N LEU A 29 4.90 -1.27 -5.35
CA LEU A 29 3.95 -1.17 -4.25
C LEU A 29 3.90 -2.48 -3.44
N TYR A 30 4.01 -3.62 -4.13
CA TYR A 30 4.14 -4.93 -3.49
C TYR A 30 5.40 -5.07 -2.64
N THR A 31 6.55 -4.54 -3.08
CA THR A 31 7.81 -4.64 -2.30
C THR A 31 7.76 -3.80 -1.03
N ILE A 32 7.14 -2.63 -1.06
CA ILE A 32 6.90 -1.82 0.14
C ILE A 32 5.94 -2.57 1.06
N PHE A 33 4.83 -3.07 0.52
CA PHE A 33 3.86 -3.86 1.26
C PHE A 33 4.50 -5.07 1.95
N ALA A 34 5.32 -5.85 1.25
CA ALA A 34 5.99 -7.02 1.80
C ALA A 34 6.95 -6.65 2.95
N LYS A 35 7.70 -5.55 2.81
CA LYS A 35 8.58 -5.05 3.89
C LYS A 35 7.79 -4.61 5.11
N ILE A 36 6.73 -3.84 4.91
CA ILE A 36 5.85 -3.38 5.99
C ILE A 36 5.19 -4.57 6.67
N LEU A 37 4.65 -5.53 5.90
CA LEU A 37 4.05 -6.75 6.45
C LEU A 37 5.03 -7.55 7.29
N ASN A 38 6.29 -7.66 6.86
CA ASN A 38 7.33 -8.33 7.65
C ASN A 38 7.58 -7.62 8.99
N ILE A 39 7.60 -6.28 8.99
CA ILE A 39 7.70 -5.48 10.21
C ILE A 39 6.45 -5.69 11.09
N CYS A 40 5.25 -5.66 10.53
CA CYS A 40 4.01 -5.94 11.27
C CYS A 40 4.05 -7.31 11.96
N LYS A 41 4.54 -8.34 11.27
CA LYS A 41 4.69 -9.69 11.83
C LYS A 41 5.65 -9.72 13.01
N GLN A 42 6.76 -9.00 12.94
CA GLN A 42 7.72 -8.88 14.05
C GLN A 42 7.12 -8.15 15.25
N ILE A 43 6.33 -7.10 15.01
CA ILE A 43 5.71 -6.29 16.07
C ILE A 43 4.51 -6.98 16.70
N ALA A 44 3.70 -7.69 15.91
CA ALA A 44 2.45 -8.24 16.39
C ALA A 44 2.63 -9.35 17.44
N GLY A 45 3.76 -10.08 17.43
CA GLY A 45 4.04 -11.11 18.44
C GLY A 45 2.86 -12.08 18.62
N ASN A 46 2.33 -12.14 19.84
CA ASN A 46 1.20 -13.00 20.22
C ASN A 46 -0.19 -12.34 20.09
N LEU A 47 -0.28 -11.11 19.56
CA LEU A 47 -1.55 -10.39 19.38
C LEU A 47 -2.43 -10.99 18.28
N VAL A 48 -1.81 -11.74 17.36
CA VAL A 48 -2.48 -12.39 16.24
C VAL A 48 -2.13 -13.89 16.22
N ASN A 49 -3.01 -14.68 15.61
CA ASN A 49 -2.76 -16.10 15.40
C ASN A 49 -1.71 -16.34 14.30
N GLU A 50 -1.36 -17.61 14.07
CA GLU A 50 -0.39 -18.02 13.03
C GLU A 50 -0.76 -17.55 11.61
N SER A 51 -2.05 -17.32 11.37
CA SER A 51 -2.56 -16.79 10.10
C SER A 51 -2.59 -15.26 10.04
N GLY A 52 -2.05 -14.55 11.04
CA GLY A 52 -1.99 -13.08 11.09
C GLY A 52 -3.32 -12.39 11.40
N ASN A 53 -4.27 -13.09 12.04
CA ASN A 53 -5.58 -12.56 12.39
C ASN A 53 -5.76 -12.40 13.90
N VAL A 54 -6.54 -11.39 14.30
CA VAL A 54 -6.98 -11.24 15.69
C VAL A 54 -7.96 -12.36 16.01
N SER A 55 -7.89 -12.91 17.22
CA SER A 55 -8.80 -13.98 17.64
C SER A 55 -10.24 -13.49 17.60
N ARG A 56 -11.08 -14.15 16.79
CA ARG A 56 -12.49 -13.82 16.62
C ARG A 56 -13.31 -15.07 16.35
N ARG A 57 -14.61 -15.04 16.70
CA ARG A 57 -15.56 -16.09 16.33
C ARG A 57 -15.92 -15.97 14.85
N GLY A 58 -15.99 -17.11 14.16
CA GLY A 58 -16.43 -17.19 12.76
C GLY A 58 -15.32 -17.55 11.78
N VAL A 59 -15.53 -17.22 10.51
CA VAL A 59 -14.64 -17.63 9.41
C VAL A 59 -13.34 -16.82 9.41
N ILE A 60 -12.23 -17.53 9.31
CA ILE A 60 -10.88 -16.96 9.16
C ILE A 60 -10.80 -16.31 7.77
N PRO A 61 -10.47 -15.01 7.68
CA PRO A 61 -10.44 -14.32 6.40
C PRO A 61 -9.19 -14.75 5.61
N LYS A 62 -9.33 -14.85 4.27
CA LYS A 62 -8.21 -15.21 3.38
C LYS A 62 -7.11 -14.14 3.33
N PHE A 63 -7.52 -12.88 3.45
CA PHE A 63 -6.62 -11.74 3.63
C PHE A 63 -6.62 -11.41 5.12
N SER A 64 -5.48 -11.53 5.77
CA SER A 64 -5.34 -11.45 7.22
C SER A 64 -5.53 -10.02 7.76
N ASP A 65 -5.82 -9.90 9.06
CA ASP A 65 -5.92 -8.58 9.71
C ASP A 65 -4.58 -7.84 9.66
N LEU A 66 -3.46 -8.56 9.80
CA LEU A 66 -2.12 -8.01 9.62
C LEU A 66 -1.88 -7.47 8.20
N GLU A 67 -2.36 -8.18 7.18
CA GLU A 67 -2.25 -7.70 5.81
C GLU A 67 -3.10 -6.45 5.58
N VAL A 68 -4.26 -6.31 6.23
CA VAL A 68 -5.06 -5.07 6.19
C VAL A 68 -4.28 -3.91 6.81
N VAL A 69 -3.66 -4.11 7.98
CA VAL A 69 -2.85 -3.09 8.67
C VAL A 69 -1.64 -2.71 7.82
N ALA A 70 -0.92 -3.70 7.30
CA ALA A 70 0.24 -3.48 6.43
C ALA A 70 -0.15 -2.73 5.15
N LEU A 71 -1.31 -3.04 4.56
CA LEU A 71 -1.79 -2.36 3.36
C LEU A 71 -2.13 -0.90 3.63
N ASN A 72 -2.76 -0.60 4.78
CA ASN A 72 -3.06 0.78 5.19
C ASN A 72 -1.78 1.61 5.40
N MET A 73 -0.80 1.05 6.13
CA MET A 73 0.50 1.70 6.31
C MET A 73 1.27 1.84 4.99
N THR A 74 1.10 0.90 4.05
CA THR A 74 1.68 1.01 2.71
C THR A 74 1.07 2.17 1.95
N SER A 75 -0.26 2.36 1.99
CA SER A 75 -0.89 3.51 1.33
C SER A 75 -0.41 4.83 1.92
N GLU A 76 -0.26 4.92 3.24
CA GLU A 76 0.28 6.10 3.92
C GLU A 76 1.74 6.36 3.53
N ALA A 77 2.59 5.33 3.54
CA ALA A 77 4.01 5.44 3.19
C ALA A 77 4.25 5.82 1.71
N VAL A 78 3.37 5.37 0.81
CA VAL A 78 3.42 5.73 -0.62
C VAL A 78 2.75 7.09 -0.90
N GLY A 79 1.98 7.63 0.05
CA GLY A 79 1.22 8.87 -0.12
C GLY A 79 0.01 8.69 -1.05
N ILE A 80 -0.67 7.54 -0.98
CA ILE A 80 -1.92 7.28 -1.70
C ILE A 80 -3.08 7.49 -0.74
N ASP A 81 -3.70 8.67 -0.80
CA ASP A 81 -4.83 9.01 0.07
C ASP A 81 -6.17 8.45 -0.46
N SER A 82 -6.22 8.08 -1.74
CA SER A 82 -7.43 7.60 -2.40
C SER A 82 -7.48 6.07 -2.41
N GLU A 83 -8.51 5.49 -1.80
CA GLU A 83 -8.70 4.03 -1.80
C GLU A 83 -8.99 3.51 -3.20
N SER A 84 -9.72 4.26 -4.03
CA SER A 84 -9.97 3.86 -5.42
C SER A 84 -8.66 3.78 -6.22
N LEU A 85 -7.75 4.74 -6.03
CA LEU A 85 -6.43 4.73 -6.67
C LEU A 85 -5.56 3.57 -6.14
N LEU A 86 -5.58 3.31 -4.84
CA LEU A 86 -4.87 2.18 -4.22
C LEU A 86 -5.33 0.86 -4.83
N PHE A 87 -6.63 0.62 -4.89
CA PHE A 87 -7.20 -0.62 -5.43
C PHE A 87 -7.03 -0.78 -6.94
N ALA A 88 -6.96 0.33 -7.69
CA ALA A 88 -6.61 0.30 -9.11
C ALA A 88 -5.15 -0.17 -9.30
N LYS A 89 -4.20 0.39 -8.55
CA LYS A 89 -2.80 -0.04 -8.59
C LYS A 89 -2.60 -1.48 -8.11
N LEU A 90 -3.34 -1.91 -7.09
CA LEU A 90 -3.28 -3.28 -6.58
C LEU A 90 -3.76 -4.33 -7.60
N GLN A 91 -4.55 -3.95 -8.62
CA GLN A 91 -4.90 -4.89 -9.69
C GLN A 91 -3.69 -5.33 -10.51
N GLU A 92 -2.65 -4.49 -10.60
CA GLU A 92 -1.40 -4.84 -11.30
C GLU A 92 -0.64 -5.96 -10.58
N TYR A 93 -0.94 -6.20 -9.29
CA TYR A 93 -0.25 -7.16 -8.42
C TYR A 93 -1.11 -8.37 -8.04
N ARG A 94 -2.10 -8.72 -8.86
CA ARG A 94 -3.01 -9.85 -8.60
C ARG A 94 -2.30 -11.21 -8.53
N MET A 95 -1.17 -11.36 -9.23
CA MET A 95 -0.38 -12.59 -9.20
C MET A 95 0.39 -12.72 -7.89
N GLU A 96 0.91 -11.61 -7.37
CA GLU A 96 1.67 -11.54 -6.13
C GLU A 96 0.78 -11.50 -4.87
N ILE A 97 -0.46 -11.00 -5.02
CA ILE A 97 -1.48 -10.93 -3.97
C ILE A 97 -2.75 -11.66 -4.44
N PRO A 98 -2.73 -13.00 -4.50
CA PRO A 98 -3.83 -13.78 -5.07
C PRO A 98 -5.14 -13.62 -4.28
N ASN A 99 -5.06 -13.41 -2.96
CA ASN A 99 -6.22 -13.24 -2.08
C ASN A 99 -6.55 -11.77 -1.80
N LEU A 100 -6.29 -10.86 -2.76
CA LEU A 100 -6.55 -9.43 -2.58
C LEU A 100 -8.01 -9.18 -2.15
N ILE A 101 -8.14 -8.53 -0.99
CA ILE A 101 -9.42 -8.16 -0.39
C ILE A 101 -10.21 -7.21 -1.30
N SER A 102 -11.54 -7.19 -1.20
CA SER A 102 -12.34 -6.17 -1.89
C SER A 102 -12.23 -4.81 -1.18
N ARG A 103 -12.44 -3.71 -1.92
CA ARG A 103 -12.43 -2.35 -1.36
C ARG A 103 -13.44 -2.17 -0.21
N ILE A 104 -14.62 -2.79 -0.33
CA ILE A 104 -15.67 -2.71 0.70
C ILE A 104 -15.19 -3.40 1.98
N GLN A 105 -14.75 -4.65 1.88
CA GLN A 105 -14.25 -5.40 3.03
C GLN A 105 -13.01 -4.75 3.66
N TYR A 106 -12.13 -4.15 2.86
CA TYR A 106 -11.00 -3.37 3.35
C TYR A 106 -11.47 -2.17 4.18
N ASN A 107 -12.44 -1.41 3.68
CA ASN A 107 -12.97 -0.25 4.37
C ASN A 107 -13.70 -0.61 5.67
N ASP A 108 -14.40 -1.74 5.70
CA ASP A 108 -15.05 -2.21 6.92
C ASP A 108 -14.00 -2.67 7.95
N ARG A 109 -12.96 -3.38 7.52
CA ARG A 109 -11.94 -3.93 8.41
C ARG A 109 -10.93 -2.91 8.91
N ARG A 110 -10.52 -1.93 8.10
CA ARG A 110 -9.58 -0.87 8.54
C ARG A 110 -10.15 -0.06 9.69
N LYS A 111 -11.47 0.16 9.72
CA LYS A 111 -12.15 0.91 10.80
C LYS A 111 -12.04 0.21 12.14
N ILE A 112 -12.03 -1.12 12.13
CA ILE A 112 -11.97 -1.95 13.34
C ILE A 112 -10.56 -1.89 13.96
N THR A 113 -9.52 -1.73 13.14
CA THR A 113 -8.12 -1.64 13.60
C THR A 113 -7.71 -0.26 14.14
N PHE A 114 -8.58 0.76 14.06
CA PHE A 114 -8.37 2.08 14.68
C PHE A 114 -8.95 2.20 16.10
N VAL A 115 -9.55 1.14 16.64
CA VAL A 115 -9.89 1.12 18.07
C VAL A 115 -8.57 0.95 18.84
N PRO A 116 -8.21 1.87 19.75
CA PRO A 116 -6.93 1.81 20.44
C PRO A 116 -6.86 0.49 21.22
N MET A 117 -5.85 -0.32 20.90
CA MET A 117 -5.30 -1.28 21.86
C MET A 117 -4.66 -0.51 23.02
#